data_AF-R7SSR6-F1
#
_entry.id   AF-R7SSR6-F1
#
_cell.length_a   1.000
_cell.length_b   1.000
_cell.length_c   1.000
_cell.angle_alpha   90.00
_cell.angle_beta   90.00
_cell.angle_gamma   90.00
#
_symmetry.space_group_name_H-M   'P 1'
#
loop_
_entity.id
_entity.type
_entity.pdbx_description
1 polymer ?
#
loop_
_entity_poly.entity_id
_entity_poly.type
_entity_poly.pdbx_seq_one_letter_code
_entity_poly.pdbx_strand_id
1 'polypeptide(L)'
;MATSPPYEDANNGDLVIRTSDGGEYHIHKFLIAHISFVFADMLSVPQPHDSSMGKPVVDVTELRSVWRRILNLCYHYESDVGEPLAIVHIRDLLEAGKKYHMQVVTSHMRRTLLSPAILETHALSVYALACAYRLEDVAQ
;
A
#
# COMPACT_ATOMS: atom_id res chain seq x y z
N MET A 1 -16.30 10.35 -16.86
CA MET A 1 -16.36 10.85 -15.47
C MET A 1 -15.76 9.75 -14.61
N ALA A 2 -14.59 9.96 -14.01
CA ALA A 2 -13.98 8.95 -13.15
C ALA A 2 -14.76 8.91 -11.84
N THR A 3 -15.41 7.78 -11.55
CA THR A 3 -16.05 7.54 -10.27
C THR A 3 -14.97 7.45 -9.20
N SER A 4 -15.13 8.14 -8.07
CA SER A 4 -14.20 8.04 -6.95
C SER A 4 -14.07 6.59 -6.48
N PRO A 5 -12.87 6.14 -6.04
CA PRO A 5 -12.69 4.79 -5.54
C PRO A 5 -13.61 4.50 -4.34
N PRO A 6 -14.10 3.25 -4.18
CA PRO A 6 -15.06 2.91 -3.13
C PRO A 6 -14.53 3.13 -1.72
N TYR A 7 -13.21 3.05 -1.52
CA TYR A 7 -12.57 3.25 -0.22
C TYR A 7 -12.49 4.72 0.23
N GLU A 8 -12.94 5.67 -0.59
CA GLU A 8 -13.08 7.09 -0.21
C GLU A 8 -14.50 7.44 0.27
N ASP A 9 -15.46 6.52 0.16
CA ASP A 9 -16.81 6.71 0.71
C ASP A 9 -16.84 6.35 2.21
N ALA A 10 -17.24 7.30 3.06
CA ALA A 10 -17.34 7.11 4.50
C ALA A 10 -18.28 5.96 4.92
N ASN A 11 -19.26 5.63 4.07
CA ASN A 11 -20.20 4.54 4.31
C ASN A 11 -19.62 3.16 3.96
N ASN A 12 -18.54 3.10 3.19
CA ASN A 12 -17.93 1.85 2.77
C ASN A 12 -17.17 1.17 3.93
N GLY A 13 -17.08 -0.16 3.91
CA GLY A 13 -16.21 -0.88 4.85
C GLY A 13 -16.62 -0.82 6.33
N ASP A 14 -15.82 -1.51 7.14
CA ASP A 14 -15.99 -1.70 8.59
C ASP A 14 -14.71 -1.37 9.39
N LEU A 15 -13.73 -0.76 8.74
CA LEU A 15 -12.47 -0.27 9.30
C LEU A 15 -12.08 1.06 8.65
N VAL A 16 -11.50 1.96 9.44
CA VAL A 16 -10.86 3.17 8.93
C VAL A 16 -9.35 3.05 9.07
N ILE A 17 -8.62 3.28 7.98
CA ILE A 17 -7.18 3.57 8.03
C ILE A 17 -7.00 5.07 8.01
N ARG A 18 -6.36 5.63 9.04
CA ARG A 18 -6.03 7.05 9.12
C ARG A 18 -4.54 7.27 8.91
N THR A 19 -4.20 7.96 7.84
CA THR A 19 -2.81 8.26 7.45
C THR A 19 -2.22 9.39 8.26
N SER A 20 -0.89 9.51 8.27
CA SER A 20 -0.16 10.48 9.09
C SER A 20 -0.50 11.95 8.76
N ASP A 21 -0.96 12.21 7.54
CA ASP A 21 -1.44 13.50 7.05
C ASP A 21 -2.96 13.70 7.23
N GLY A 22 -3.60 12.87 8.05
CA GLY A 22 -5.02 12.95 8.38
C GLY A 22 -5.96 12.45 7.29
N GLY A 23 -5.44 11.71 6.31
CA GLY A 23 -6.27 11.06 5.31
C GLY A 23 -7.01 9.85 5.86
N GLU A 24 -8.28 9.70 5.52
CA GLU A 24 -9.09 8.58 6.00
C GLU A 24 -9.55 7.72 4.82
N TYR A 25 -9.34 6.42 4.97
CA TYR A 25 -9.77 5.41 4.00
C TYR A 25 -10.67 4.38 4.67
N HIS A 26 -11.83 4.16 4.08
CA HIS A 26 -12.90 3.33 4.62
C HIS A 26 -12.92 1.99 3.89
N ILE A 27 -12.39 0.96 4.56
CA ILE A 27 -12.08 -0.34 3.94
C ILE A 27 -12.67 -1.51 4.71
N HIS A 28 -12.63 -2.70 4.11
CA HIS A 28 -13.07 -3.93 4.76
C HIS A 28 -11.93 -4.58 5.55
N LYS A 29 -12.17 -4.91 6.82
CA LYS A 29 -11.24 -5.68 7.66
C LYS A 29 -10.79 -6.96 6.98
N PHE A 30 -11.75 -7.70 6.39
CA PHE A 30 -11.48 -8.93 5.66
C PHE A 30 -10.44 -8.73 4.55
N LEU A 31 -10.59 -7.66 3.76
CA LEU A 31 -9.71 -7.40 2.63
C LEU A 31 -8.28 -7.09 3.11
N ILE A 32 -8.13 -6.19 4.08
CA ILE A 32 -6.79 -5.81 4.54
C ILE A 32 -6.10 -6.94 5.31
N ALA A 33 -6.85 -7.72 6.10
CA ALA A 33 -6.35 -8.91 6.79
C ALA A 33 -5.93 -10.00 5.80
N HIS A 34 -6.60 -10.12 4.65
CA HIS A 34 -6.20 -11.07 3.61
C HIS A 34 -4.86 -10.70 2.96
N ILE A 35 -4.57 -9.40 2.85
CA ILE A 35 -3.43 -8.88 2.09
C ILE A 35 -2.21 -8.64 3.00
N SER A 36 -2.43 -8.36 4.27
CA SER A 36 -1.40 -8.06 5.26
C SER A 36 -1.48 -8.98 6.45
N PHE A 37 -0.40 -9.74 6.67
CA PHE A 37 -0.27 -10.57 7.87
C PHE A 37 -0.30 -9.74 9.16
N VAL A 38 0.32 -8.55 9.14
CA VAL A 38 0.33 -7.64 10.30
C VAL A 38 -1.07 -7.14 10.63
N PHE A 39 -1.87 -6.77 9.63
CA PHE A 39 -3.26 -6.41 9.87
C PHE A 39 -4.12 -7.62 10.28
N ALA A 40 -3.85 -8.82 9.75
CA ALA A 40 -4.56 -10.02 10.18
C ALA A 40 -4.36 -10.29 11.68
N ASP A 41 -3.11 -10.21 12.15
CA ASP A 41 -2.76 -10.39 13.56
C ASP A 41 -3.33 -9.25 14.42
N MET A 42 -3.15 -8.00 13.99
CA MET A 42 -3.68 -6.82 14.68
C MET A 42 -5.20 -6.90 14.86
N LEU A 43 -5.94 -7.26 13.81
CA LEU A 43 -7.40 -7.33 13.81
C LEU A 43 -7.96 -8.59 14.48
N SER A 44 -7.11 -9.54 14.88
CA SER A 44 -7.52 -10.74 15.62
C SER A 44 -7.97 -10.42 17.06
N VAL A 45 -7.55 -9.26 17.58
CA VAL A 45 -7.97 -8.74 18.89
C VAL A 45 -8.92 -7.55 18.72
N PRO A 46 -9.83 -7.30 19.68
CA PRO A 46 -10.74 -6.16 19.63
C PRO A 46 -9.97 -4.84 19.49
N GLN A 47 -10.27 -4.09 18.44
CA GLN A 47 -9.69 -2.77 18.22
C GLN A 47 -10.41 -1.71 19.07
N PRO A 48 -9.72 -0.67 19.55
CA PRO A 48 -10.38 0.46 20.19
C PRO A 48 -11.40 1.06 19.22
N HIS A 49 -12.65 1.17 19.70
CA HIS A 49 -13.71 1.78 18.93
C HIS A 49 -13.65 3.29 19.08
N ASP A 50 -13.57 4.00 17.95
CA ASP A 50 -13.82 5.43 17.93
C ASP A 50 -15.34 5.66 17.89
N SER A 51 -15.88 6.13 19.01
CA SER A 51 -17.31 6.41 19.16
C SER A 51 -17.83 7.47 18.18
N SER A 52 -16.95 8.33 17.63
CA SER A 52 -17.34 9.36 16.66
C SER A 52 -17.54 8.81 15.25
N MET A 53 -16.77 7.79 14.86
CA MET A 53 -16.74 7.25 13.50
C MET A 53 -17.63 6.00 13.34
N GLY A 54 -18.04 5.37 14.44
CA GLY A 54 -18.82 4.13 14.43
C GLY A 54 -18.05 2.91 13.90
N LYS A 55 -16.76 3.08 13.56
CA LYS A 55 -15.85 2.07 13.04
C LYS A 55 -14.54 2.14 13.85
N PRO A 56 -13.82 1.02 14.03
CA PRO A 56 -12.46 1.07 14.56
C PRO A 56 -11.55 1.85 13.61
N VAL A 57 -10.62 2.59 14.17
CA VAL A 57 -9.64 3.39 13.43
C VAL A 57 -8.25 2.82 13.70
N VAL A 58 -7.47 2.59 12.65
CA VAL A 58 -6.06 2.23 12.73
C VAL A 58 -5.24 3.37 12.14
N ASP A 59 -4.45 4.02 13.01
CA ASP A 59 -3.50 5.05 12.59
C ASP A 59 -2.26 4.40 11.98
N VAL A 60 -1.85 4.91 10.83
CA VAL A 60 -0.69 4.44 10.07
C VAL A 60 0.31 5.59 9.87
N THR A 61 1.59 5.26 9.78
CA THR A 61 2.65 6.29 9.73
C THR A 61 2.92 6.80 8.32
N GLU A 62 2.39 6.13 7.30
CA GLU A 62 2.57 6.50 5.89
C GLU A 62 1.54 7.53 5.45
N LEU A 63 1.89 8.30 4.43
CA LEU A 63 1.04 9.34 3.87
C LEU A 63 -0.15 8.74 3.10
N ARG A 64 -1.18 9.58 2.91
CA ARG A 64 -2.32 9.30 2.04
C ARG A 64 -1.91 8.77 0.66
N SER A 65 -0.85 9.32 0.06
CA SER A 65 -0.36 8.91 -1.26
C SER A 65 0.11 7.45 -1.32
N VAL A 66 0.75 6.95 -0.27
CA VAL A 66 1.23 5.56 -0.19
C VAL A 66 0.05 4.63 -0.03
N TRP A 67 -0.85 4.91 0.91
CA TRP A 67 -2.03 4.09 1.15
C TRP A 67 -3.01 4.08 -0.03
N ARG A 68 -3.17 5.20 -0.75
CA ARG A 68 -3.95 5.23 -1.98
C ARG A 68 -3.45 4.21 -3.01
N ARG A 69 -2.12 4.11 -3.18
CA ARG A 69 -1.50 3.18 -4.12
C ARG A 69 -1.65 1.73 -3.65
N ILE A 70 -1.44 1.46 -2.35
CA ILE A 70 -1.69 0.14 -1.78
C ILE A 70 -3.14 -0.28 -2.01
N LEU A 71 -4.11 0.58 -1.69
CA LEU A 71 -5.53 0.29 -1.86
C LEU A 71 -5.92 0.14 -3.33
N ASN A 72 -5.33 0.93 -4.24
CA ASN A 72 -5.50 0.72 -5.67
C ASN A 72 -5.04 -0.69 -6.09
N LEU A 73 -3.89 -1.16 -5.61
CA LEU A 73 -3.44 -2.54 -5.89
C LEU A 73 -4.38 -3.60 -5.30
N CYS A 74 -4.99 -3.32 -4.15
CA CYS A 74 -5.89 -4.25 -3.46
C CYS A 74 -7.28 -4.34 -4.13
N TYR A 75 -7.82 -3.20 -4.57
CA TYR A 75 -9.18 -3.11 -5.13
C TYR A 75 -9.22 -3.18 -6.65
N HIS A 76 -8.14 -2.78 -7.32
CA HIS A 76 -8.07 -2.61 -8.76
C HIS A 76 -6.75 -3.14 -9.30
N TYR A 77 -6.63 -4.47 -9.35
CA TYR A 77 -5.41 -5.19 -9.77
C TYR A 77 -4.81 -4.70 -11.12
N GLU A 78 -5.59 -4.03 -11.97
CA GLU A 78 -5.18 -3.58 -13.30
C GLU A 78 -5.13 -2.04 -13.50
N SER A 79 -5.38 -1.21 -12.48
CA SER A 79 -5.65 0.22 -12.72
C SER A 79 -4.45 1.18 -12.69
N ASP A 80 -3.23 0.71 -12.48
CA ASP A 80 -2.02 1.58 -12.48
C ASP A 80 -1.15 1.41 -13.74
N VAL A 81 -1.74 0.94 -14.86
CA VAL A 81 -1.04 0.77 -16.15
C VAL A 81 -0.62 2.11 -16.78
N GLY A 82 -0.99 3.26 -16.20
CA GLY A 82 -0.85 4.57 -16.85
C GLY A 82 0.03 5.62 -16.15
N GLU A 83 0.26 5.57 -14.84
CA GLU A 83 1.02 6.63 -14.15
C GLU A 83 2.49 6.25 -13.93
N PRO A 84 3.45 7.02 -14.45
CA PRO A 84 4.86 6.85 -14.13
C PRO A 84 5.09 6.96 -12.62
N LEU A 85 5.62 5.89 -12.02
CA LEU A 85 5.92 5.87 -10.60
C LEU A 85 7.36 6.31 -10.36
N ALA A 86 7.55 7.49 -9.75
CA ALA A 86 8.88 7.94 -9.35
C ALA A 86 9.55 6.95 -8.37
N ILE A 87 10.87 6.82 -8.46
CA ILE A 87 11.66 5.87 -7.65
C ILE A 87 11.47 6.04 -6.14
N VAL A 88 11.24 7.26 -5.68
CA VAL A 88 10.96 7.56 -4.26
C VAL A 88 9.66 6.90 -3.80
N HIS A 89 8.62 6.90 -4.63
CA HIS A 89 7.36 6.23 -4.30
C HIS A 89 7.50 4.71 -4.31
N ILE A 90 8.36 4.16 -5.17
CA ILE A 90 8.67 2.71 -5.17
C ILE A 90 9.31 2.32 -3.84
N ARG A 91 10.28 3.11 -3.35
CA ARG A 91 10.87 2.90 -2.03
C ARG A 91 9.82 2.94 -0.94
N ASP A 92 8.99 3.98 -0.89
CA ASP A 92 7.98 4.14 0.18
C ASP A 92 6.97 2.97 0.18
N LEU A 93 6.61 2.45 -1.00
CA LEU A 93 5.76 1.26 -1.14
C LEU A 93 6.47 -0.04 -0.72
N LEU A 94 7.77 -0.18 -0.99
CA LEU A 94 8.57 -1.31 -0.49
C LEU A 94 8.70 -1.27 1.04
N GLU A 95 8.86 -0.07 1.63
CA GLU A 95 8.87 0.13 3.09
C GLU A 95 7.54 -0.31 3.71
N ALA A 96 6.42 0.20 3.20
CA ALA A 96 5.09 -0.15 3.67
C ALA A 96 4.80 -1.65 3.45
N GLY A 97 5.12 -2.18 2.27
CA GLY A 97 4.94 -3.59 1.93
C GLY A 97 5.72 -4.51 2.86
N LYS A 98 6.95 -4.15 3.22
CA LYS A 98 7.75 -4.87 4.23
C LYS A 98 7.14 -4.72 5.63
N LYS A 99 6.85 -3.50 6.07
CA LYS A 99 6.32 -3.19 7.40
C LYS A 99 5.02 -3.93 7.70
N TYR A 100 4.11 -3.97 6.73
CA TYR A 100 2.82 -4.64 6.88
C TYR A 100 2.81 -6.07 6.31
N HIS A 101 3.96 -6.61 5.90
CA HIS A 101 4.08 -7.95 5.34
C HIS A 101 3.09 -8.21 4.17
N MET A 102 2.99 -7.26 3.23
CA MET A 102 2.11 -7.31 2.07
C MET A 102 2.85 -7.80 0.82
N GLN A 103 2.80 -9.11 0.57
CA GLN A 103 3.51 -9.74 -0.56
C GLN A 103 3.07 -9.19 -1.92
N VAL A 104 1.80 -8.83 -2.08
CA VAL A 104 1.27 -8.26 -3.33
C VAL A 104 1.95 -6.93 -3.69
N VAL A 105 2.19 -6.07 -2.68
CA VAL A 105 2.83 -4.77 -2.87
C VAL A 105 4.29 -4.96 -3.24
N THR A 106 5.01 -5.80 -2.49
CA THR A 106 6.44 -6.09 -2.75
C THR A 106 6.63 -6.71 -4.14
N SER A 107 5.78 -7.66 -4.52
CA SER A 107 5.85 -8.34 -5.83
C SER A 107 5.49 -7.40 -6.99
N HIS A 108 4.57 -6.46 -6.77
CA HIS A 108 4.26 -5.44 -7.77
C HIS A 108 5.43 -4.46 -7.94
N MET A 109 5.97 -3.92 -6.85
CA MET A 109 7.12 -3.00 -6.88
C MET A 109 8.38 -3.64 -7.46
N ARG A 110 8.63 -4.92 -7.20
CA ARG A 110 9.70 -5.70 -7.84
C ARG A 110 9.58 -5.69 -9.36
N ARG A 111 8.37 -5.93 -9.90
CA ARG A 111 8.13 -5.86 -11.36
C ARG A 111 8.28 -4.44 -11.90
N THR A 112 7.85 -3.43 -11.16
CA THR A 112 8.01 -2.02 -11.53
C THR A 112 9.49 -1.62 -11.61
N LEU A 113 10.32 -2.06 -10.66
CA LEU A 113 11.77 -1.83 -10.67
C LEU A 113 12.45 -2.42 -11.91
N LEU A 114 11.97 -3.57 -12.40
CA LEU A 114 12.47 -4.24 -13.61
C LEU A 114 11.88 -3.69 -14.91
N SER A 115 10.99 -2.69 -14.85
CA SER A 115 10.46 -2.08 -16.06
C SER A 115 11.55 -1.26 -16.79
N PRO A 116 11.60 -1.26 -18.13
CA PRO A 116 12.60 -0.50 -18.89
C PRO A 116 12.63 0.98 -18.51
N ALA A 117 11.46 1.58 -18.28
CA ALA A 117 11.31 2.99 -17.90
C ALA A 117 12.08 3.36 -16.62
N ILE A 118 12.14 2.44 -15.65
CA ILE A 118 12.85 2.65 -14.38
C ILE A 118 14.31 2.21 -14.49
N LEU A 119 14.59 1.07 -15.13
CA LEU A 119 15.97 0.55 -15.26
C LEU A 119 16.86 1.51 -16.03
N GLU A 120 16.40 2.03 -17.18
CA GLU A 120 17.20 2.89 -18.05
C GLU A 120 17.56 4.23 -17.39
N THR A 121 16.70 4.73 -16.50
CA THR A 121 16.88 6.04 -15.86
C THR A 121 17.52 5.94 -14.48
N HIS A 122 17.32 4.83 -13.75
CA HIS A 122 17.59 4.73 -12.32
C HIS A 122 18.31 3.42 -11.90
N ALA A 123 19.08 2.78 -12.79
CA ALA A 123 19.77 1.51 -12.53
C ALA A 123 20.47 1.41 -11.16
N LEU A 124 21.24 2.43 -10.75
CA LEU A 124 21.91 2.43 -9.44
C LEU A 124 20.92 2.41 -8.26
N SER A 125 19.84 3.20 -8.35
CA SER A 125 18.79 3.22 -7.34
C SER A 125 18.04 1.88 -7.30
N VAL A 126 17.80 1.26 -8.47
CA VAL A 126 17.20 -0.07 -8.56
C VAL A 126 18.06 -1.10 -7.84
N TYR A 127 19.37 -1.13 -8.12
CA TYR A 127 20.30 -2.03 -7.44
C TYR A 127 20.32 -1.79 -5.92
N ALA A 128 20.41 -0.54 -5.48
CA ALA A 128 20.42 -0.19 -4.06
C ALA A 128 19.13 -0.62 -3.33
N LEU A 129 17.96 -0.41 -3.95
CA LEU A 129 16.69 -0.86 -3.41
C LEU A 129 16.60 -2.40 -3.40
N ALA A 130 17.03 -3.06 -4.47
CA ALA A 130 17.04 -4.52 -4.54
C ALA A 130 17.87 -5.13 -3.39
N CYS A 131 19.05 -4.58 -3.10
CA CYS A 131 19.85 -4.99 -1.95
C CYS A 131 19.14 -4.69 -0.61
N ALA A 132 18.62 -3.47 -0.43
CA ALA A 132 17.99 -3.04 0.83
C ALA A 132 16.75 -3.88 1.20
N TYR A 133 16.00 -4.32 0.18
CA TYR A 133 14.77 -5.11 0.34
C TYR A 133 14.94 -6.61 0.07
N ARG A 134 16.18 -7.08 -0.14
CA ARG A 134 16.52 -8.49 -0.42
C ARG A 134 15.77 -9.07 -1.63
N LEU A 135 15.69 -8.28 -2.70
CA LEU A 135 15.13 -8.69 -4.00
C LEU A 135 16.27 -9.25 -4.87
N GLU A 136 16.75 -10.44 -4.54
CA GLU A 136 17.99 -11.03 -5.13
C GLU A 136 17.94 -11.17 -6.65
N ASP A 137 16.77 -11.43 -7.22
CA ASP A 137 16.58 -11.53 -8.66
C ASP A 137 16.62 -10.17 -9.39
N VAL A 138 16.45 -9.06 -8.65
CA VAL A 138 16.57 -7.69 -9.18
C VAL A 138 18.00 -7.17 -8.99
N ALA A 139 18.73 -7.67 -7.99
CA ALA A 139 20.10 -7.29 -7.67
C ALA A 139 21.13 -8.05 -8.52
N GLN A 140 20.96 -8.03 -9.85
CA GLN A 140 21.87 -8.67 -10.82
C GLN A 140 22.61 -7.64 -11.68
#